data_AF-A0A975C2H8-F1
#
_entry.id   AF-A0A975C2H8-F1
#
_cell.length_a   1.000
_cell.length_b   1.000
_cell.length_c   1.000
_cell.angle_alpha   90.00
_cell.angle_beta   90.00
_cell.angle_gamma   90.00
#
_symmetry.space_group_name_H-M   'P 1'
#
loop_
_entity.id
_entity.type
_entity.pdbx_description
1 polymer ?
#
loop_
_entity_poly.entity_id
_entity_poly.type
_entity_poly.pdbx_seq_one_letter_code
_entity_poly.pdbx_strand_id
1 'polypeptide(L)'
;MPAALLALIALGLQAEASRPVRPGDDQLIAAVQTERPAGRILSQDFKESPRGGARIGCGLIEIEGHIEPYSVMAFWETPSGTTVYLTSPDGARLPGQGDRTPEPAHWDITVSAPGRADNDGDGDIDRMDRNRDVMSRLHTRTLCRDLHPPAGVVWSMEIEPNPDPAKAAEAEARAAMVTNLIFGPASTPGEPH
;
A
#
# COMPACT_ATOMS: atom_id res chain seq x y z
N MET A 1 44.52 34.84 -36.85
CA MET A 1 43.52 35.24 -35.84
C MET A 1 42.58 34.07 -35.64
N PRO A 2 42.75 33.25 -34.59
CA PRO A 2 41.90 32.08 -34.41
C PRO A 2 40.54 32.49 -33.82
N ALA A 3 39.51 31.90 -34.41
CA ALA A 3 38.12 32.01 -34.04
C ALA A 3 37.79 31.19 -32.79
N ALA A 4 36.81 31.70 -32.05
CA ALA A 4 35.78 30.97 -31.31
C ALA A 4 36.22 29.78 -30.44
N LEU A 5 36.23 30.00 -29.12
CA LEU A 5 35.94 28.96 -28.15
C LEU A 5 34.98 29.49 -27.08
N LEU A 6 33.72 29.65 -27.47
CA LEU A 6 32.58 29.71 -26.55
C LEU A 6 32.18 28.27 -26.27
N ALA A 7 32.88 27.62 -25.33
CA ALA A 7 32.43 26.35 -24.79
C ALA A 7 31.28 26.63 -23.83
N LEU A 8 30.05 26.36 -24.30
CA LEU A 8 28.86 26.29 -23.45
C LEU A 8 29.11 25.31 -22.31
N ILE A 9 29.24 25.84 -21.10
CA ILE A 9 29.03 25.06 -19.88
C ILE A 9 27.52 24.97 -19.69
N ALA A 10 26.88 24.05 -20.43
CA ALA A 10 25.56 23.56 -20.08
C ALA A 10 25.75 22.50 -18.97
N LEU A 11 26.07 22.99 -17.77
CA LEU A 11 25.93 22.19 -16.54
C LEU A 11 24.45 21.82 -16.44
N GLY A 12 24.18 20.52 -16.47
CA GLY A 12 22.86 19.95 -16.47
C GLY A 12 22.00 20.51 -15.35
N LEU A 13 21.09 21.42 -15.71
CA LEU A 13 19.77 21.39 -15.09
C LEU A 13 19.19 20.04 -15.48
N GLN A 14 19.29 19.05 -14.58
CA GLN A 14 18.27 18.03 -14.52
C GLN A 14 16.97 18.80 -14.33
N ALA A 15 16.27 19.05 -15.44
CA ALA A 15 14.87 19.41 -15.36
C ALA A 15 14.25 18.31 -14.51
N GLU A 16 13.80 18.64 -13.30
CA GLU A 16 12.80 17.83 -12.62
C GLU A 16 11.71 17.65 -13.67
N ALA A 17 11.67 16.48 -14.31
CA ALA A 17 10.67 16.20 -15.31
C ALA A 17 9.34 16.45 -14.59
N SER A 18 8.63 17.50 -14.99
CA SER A 18 7.42 17.96 -14.32
C SER A 18 6.53 16.74 -14.19
N ARG A 19 6.23 16.33 -12.94
CA ARG A 19 5.48 15.10 -12.69
C ARG A 19 4.22 15.10 -13.58
N PRO A 20 3.89 13.98 -14.25
CA PRO A 20 2.65 13.87 -15.00
C PRO A 20 1.47 14.33 -14.15
N VAL A 21 0.41 14.79 -14.82
CA VAL A 21 -0.82 15.17 -14.13
C VAL A 21 -1.29 13.98 -13.30
N ARG A 22 -1.55 14.23 -12.02
CA ARG A 22 -2.03 13.22 -11.07
C ARG A 22 -3.39 12.69 -11.52
N PRO A 23 -3.68 11.39 -11.28
CA PRO A 23 -5.01 10.86 -11.49
C PRO A 23 -6.11 11.69 -10.82
N GLY A 24 -7.15 12.00 -11.58
CA GLY A 24 -8.33 12.72 -11.11
C GLY A 24 -9.35 11.81 -10.42
N ASP A 25 -10.36 12.40 -9.80
CA ASP A 25 -11.38 11.67 -9.02
C ASP A 25 -12.08 10.58 -9.86
N ASP A 26 -12.45 10.87 -11.11
CA ASP A 26 -13.05 9.88 -12.04
C ASP A 26 -12.17 8.66 -12.30
N GLN A 27 -10.85 8.85 -12.39
CA GLN A 27 -9.90 7.75 -12.59
C GLN A 27 -9.76 6.90 -11.32
N LEU A 28 -9.84 7.52 -10.14
CA LEU A 28 -9.85 6.79 -8.87
C LEU A 28 -11.13 5.97 -8.71
N ILE A 29 -12.29 6.52 -9.10
CA ILE A 29 -13.57 5.80 -9.10
C ILE A 29 -13.50 4.60 -10.05
N ALA A 30 -12.97 4.80 -11.26
CA ALA A 30 -12.78 3.72 -12.22
C ALA A 30 -11.86 2.61 -11.70
N ALA A 31 -10.81 2.95 -10.95
CA ALA A 31 -9.95 1.97 -10.30
C ALA A 31 -10.71 1.15 -9.24
N VAL A 32 -11.54 1.80 -8.41
CA VAL A 32 -12.39 1.09 -7.44
C VAL A 32 -13.34 0.11 -8.13
N GLN A 33 -13.95 0.53 -9.23
CA GLN A 33 -14.85 -0.30 -10.03
C GLN A 33 -14.12 -1.44 -10.76
N THR A 34 -12.85 -1.24 -11.13
CA THR A 34 -12.02 -2.30 -11.74
C THR A 34 -11.67 -3.38 -10.71
N GLU A 35 -11.32 -2.95 -9.50
CA GLU A 35 -11.01 -3.83 -8.37
C GLU A 35 -12.26 -4.54 -7.81
N ARG A 36 -13.41 -3.88 -7.83
CA ARG A 36 -14.68 -4.40 -7.32
C ARG A 36 -15.77 -4.29 -8.39
N PRO A 37 -15.72 -5.12 -9.46
CA PRO A 37 -16.62 -4.99 -10.61
C PRO A 37 -18.09 -5.28 -10.30
N ALA A 38 -18.36 -6.04 -9.23
CA ALA A 38 -19.72 -6.29 -8.75
C ALA A 38 -20.24 -5.19 -7.78
N GLY A 39 -19.39 -4.23 -7.41
CA GLY A 39 -19.68 -3.25 -6.38
C GLY A 39 -20.34 -1.98 -6.90
N ARG A 40 -21.38 -1.51 -6.21
CA ARG A 40 -22.06 -0.23 -6.51
C ARG A 40 -21.65 0.84 -5.51
N ILE A 41 -20.93 1.86 -5.97
CA ILE A 41 -20.53 3.00 -5.11
C ILE A 41 -21.79 3.76 -4.66
N LEU A 42 -21.93 3.95 -3.34
CA LEU A 42 -23.06 4.61 -2.70
C LEU A 42 -22.74 6.06 -2.31
N SER A 43 -21.50 6.30 -1.88
CA SER A 43 -21.02 7.63 -1.53
C SER A 43 -19.52 7.72 -1.78
N GLN A 44 -19.05 8.93 -2.02
CA GLN A 44 -17.63 9.21 -2.23
C GLN A 44 -17.32 10.65 -1.81
N ASP A 45 -16.15 10.83 -1.22
CA ASP A 45 -15.54 12.12 -0.94
C ASP A 45 -14.05 12.04 -1.25
N PHE A 46 -13.48 13.14 -1.72
CA PHE A 46 -12.09 13.18 -2.16
C PHE A 46 -11.35 14.37 -1.56
N LYS A 47 -10.20 14.06 -0.94
CA LYS A 47 -9.34 15.04 -0.29
C LYS A 47 -7.88 14.89 -0.70
N GLU A 48 -7.14 15.97 -0.56
CA GLU A 48 -5.68 15.93 -0.61
C GLU A 48 -5.15 15.17 0.61
N SER A 49 -4.05 14.43 0.44
CA SER A 49 -3.38 13.84 1.58
C SER A 49 -2.80 14.93 2.51
N PRO A 50 -2.72 14.69 3.84
CA PRO A 50 -2.24 15.70 4.78
C PRO A 50 -0.80 16.19 4.51
N ARG A 51 0.04 15.36 3.89
CA ARG A 51 1.43 15.70 3.54
C ARG A 51 1.57 16.30 2.14
N GLY A 52 0.47 16.47 1.41
CA GLY A 52 0.47 16.86 0.01
C GLY A 52 0.97 15.74 -0.92
N GLY A 53 0.64 15.83 -2.20
CA GLY A 53 1.20 14.94 -3.23
C GLY A 53 0.48 13.61 -3.42
N ALA A 54 -0.58 13.32 -2.67
CA ALA A 54 -1.49 12.20 -2.94
C ALA A 54 -2.94 12.66 -2.92
N ARG A 55 -3.80 11.98 -3.69
CA ARG A 55 -5.26 12.19 -3.70
C ARG A 55 -5.90 10.97 -3.06
N ILE A 56 -6.76 11.20 -2.07
CA ILE A 56 -7.43 10.14 -1.30
C ILE A 56 -8.92 10.24 -1.58
N GLY A 57 -9.52 9.15 -2.03
CA GLY A 57 -10.96 8.94 -2.06
C GLY A 57 -11.39 8.04 -0.90
N CYS A 58 -12.50 8.41 -0.26
CA CYS A 58 -13.14 7.68 0.82
C CYS A 58 -14.62 7.51 0.49
N GLY A 59 -15.22 6.35 0.78
CA GLY A 59 -16.63 6.17 0.46
C GLY A 59 -17.24 4.87 0.93
N LEU A 60 -18.49 4.67 0.54
CA LEU A 60 -19.25 3.45 0.78
C LEU A 60 -19.52 2.74 -0.55
N ILE A 61 -19.39 1.42 -0.55
CA ILE A 61 -19.68 0.55 -1.68
C ILE A 61 -20.64 -0.55 -1.24
N GLU A 62 -21.66 -0.82 -2.04
CA GLU A 62 -22.52 -2.00 -1.86
C GLU A 62 -21.96 -3.15 -2.68
N ILE A 63 -21.66 -4.27 -2.04
CA ILE A 63 -21.20 -5.51 -2.68
C ILE A 63 -22.13 -6.60 -2.18
N GLU A 64 -22.89 -7.23 -3.10
CA GLU A 64 -23.79 -8.35 -2.77
C GLU A 64 -24.79 -8.04 -1.64
N GLY A 65 -25.31 -6.82 -1.60
CA GLY A 65 -26.25 -6.36 -0.57
C GLY A 65 -25.60 -5.97 0.77
N HIS A 66 -24.27 -6.02 0.87
CA HIS A 66 -23.53 -5.54 2.03
C HIS A 66 -22.92 -4.16 1.75
N ILE A 67 -23.14 -3.22 2.67
CA ILE A 67 -22.52 -1.89 2.59
C ILE A 67 -21.18 -1.92 3.31
N GLU A 68 -20.12 -1.69 2.57
CA GLU A 68 -18.73 -1.72 3.02
C GLU A 68 -18.04 -0.39 2.83
N PRO A 69 -17.03 -0.08 3.67
CA PRO A 69 -16.18 1.07 3.44
C PRO A 69 -15.16 0.76 2.33
N TYR A 70 -14.83 1.76 1.53
CA TYR A 70 -13.66 1.70 0.66
C TYR A 70 -12.80 2.95 0.78
N SER A 71 -11.53 2.79 0.44
CA SER A 71 -10.60 3.88 0.21
C SER A 71 -9.82 3.64 -1.08
N VAL A 72 -9.49 4.73 -1.76
CA VAL A 72 -8.60 4.72 -2.93
C VAL A 72 -7.60 5.84 -2.78
N MET A 73 -6.35 5.61 -3.19
CA MET A 73 -5.31 6.61 -3.09
C MET A 73 -4.44 6.59 -4.34
N ALA A 74 -4.28 7.75 -4.98
CA ALA A 74 -3.21 7.97 -5.95
C ALA A 74 -2.01 8.61 -5.27
N PHE A 75 -0.84 7.99 -5.37
CA PHE A 75 0.42 8.50 -4.85
C PHE A 75 1.54 8.39 -5.88
N TRP A 76 2.53 9.27 -5.75
CA TRP A 76 3.68 9.28 -6.65
C TRP A 76 4.71 8.27 -6.16
N GLU A 77 4.91 7.20 -6.91
CA GLU A 77 5.97 6.24 -6.66
C GLU A 77 7.26 6.72 -7.33
N THR A 78 8.29 6.93 -6.52
CA THR A 78 9.64 7.21 -7.01
C THR A 78 10.31 5.91 -7.42
N PRO A 79 11.23 5.90 -8.41
CA PRO A 79 11.89 4.69 -8.84
C PRO A 79 12.52 3.97 -7.64
N SER A 80 12.05 2.75 -7.36
CA SER A 80 12.56 1.95 -6.27
C SER A 80 13.18 0.67 -6.83
N GLY A 81 14.41 0.40 -6.39
CA GLY A 81 15.21 -0.73 -6.85
C GLY A 81 16.47 -0.83 -6.01
N THR A 82 16.63 -1.94 -5.29
CA THR A 82 17.88 -2.24 -4.61
C THR A 82 18.72 -3.11 -5.51
N THR A 83 19.81 -2.57 -6.06
CA THR A 83 20.79 -3.39 -6.77
C THR A 83 21.55 -4.21 -5.73
N VAL A 84 21.25 -5.51 -5.65
CA VAL A 84 22.00 -6.45 -4.82
C VAL A 84 23.21 -6.93 -5.62
N TYR A 85 24.41 -6.65 -5.12
CA TYR A 85 25.65 -7.23 -5.66
C TYR A 85 26.03 -8.45 -4.82
N LEU A 86 26.25 -9.60 -5.46
CA LEU A 86 26.92 -10.72 -4.83
C LEU A 86 28.42 -10.49 -4.91
N THR A 87 29.15 -10.66 -3.80
CA THR A 87 30.61 -10.63 -3.84
C THR A 87 31.11 -12.07 -3.91
N SER A 88 31.80 -12.44 -4.99
CA SER A 88 32.42 -13.74 -5.12
C SER A 88 33.65 -13.87 -4.20
N PRO A 89 34.14 -15.10 -3.93
CA PRO A 89 35.29 -15.33 -3.04
C PRO A 89 36.59 -14.64 -3.47
N ASP A 90 36.73 -14.30 -4.76
CA ASP A 90 37.85 -13.55 -5.34
C ASP A 90 37.62 -12.01 -5.33
N GLY A 91 36.52 -11.54 -4.73
CA GLY A 91 36.20 -10.13 -4.57
C GLY A 91 35.48 -9.49 -5.75
N ALA A 92 35.16 -10.24 -6.81
CA ALA A 92 34.39 -9.70 -7.92
C ALA A 92 32.92 -9.44 -7.51
N ARG A 93 32.38 -8.28 -7.91
CA ARG A 93 30.96 -7.98 -7.75
C ARG A 93 30.20 -8.59 -8.91
N LEU A 94 29.49 -9.68 -8.66
CA LEU A 94 28.55 -10.27 -9.60
C LEU A 94 27.19 -9.57 -9.44
N PRO A 95 26.47 -9.27 -10.55
CA PRO A 95 25.09 -8.85 -10.43
C PRO A 95 24.33 -9.95 -9.69
N GLY A 96 23.66 -9.60 -8.60
CA GLY A 96 22.79 -10.53 -7.90
C GLY A 96 21.68 -11.00 -8.83
N GLN A 97 21.19 -12.22 -8.62
CA GLN A 97 20.10 -12.81 -9.37
C GLN A 97 18.79 -12.08 -9.01
N GLY A 98 18.66 -10.85 -9.48
CA GLY A 98 17.66 -9.89 -9.03
C GLY A 98 17.89 -8.48 -9.58
N ASP A 99 18.65 -8.35 -10.67
CA ASP A 99 18.83 -7.09 -11.40
C ASP A 99 17.51 -6.71 -12.08
N ARG A 100 16.53 -6.31 -11.26
CA ARG A 100 15.30 -5.70 -11.72
C ARG A 100 15.66 -4.27 -12.09
N THR A 101 15.54 -3.96 -13.38
CA THR A 101 15.57 -2.56 -13.81
C THR A 101 14.57 -1.78 -12.94
N PRO A 102 14.99 -0.72 -12.24
CA PRO A 102 14.08 0.05 -11.41
C PRO A 102 12.92 0.52 -12.28
N GLU A 103 11.69 0.28 -11.83
CA GLU A 103 10.54 0.80 -12.55
C GLU A 103 10.61 2.33 -12.56
N PRO A 104 10.29 2.98 -13.69
CA PRO A 104 10.31 4.43 -13.77
C PRO A 104 9.28 5.03 -12.81
N ALA A 105 9.52 6.29 -12.42
CA ALA A 105 8.61 7.01 -11.54
C ALA A 105 7.21 7.12 -12.19
N HIS A 106 6.17 6.78 -11.44
CA HIS A 106 4.80 6.80 -11.95
C HIS A 106 3.80 7.10 -10.84
N TRP A 107 2.57 7.42 -11.24
CA TRP A 107 1.44 7.45 -10.31
C TRP A 107 0.95 6.04 -10.12
N ASP A 108 0.93 5.58 -8.87
CA ASP A 108 0.29 4.33 -8.49
C ASP A 108 -1.08 4.62 -7.84
N ILE A 109 -2.03 3.70 -8.03
CA ILE A 109 -3.37 3.76 -7.45
C ILE A 109 -3.59 2.51 -6.62
N THR A 110 -3.68 2.66 -5.31
CA THR A 110 -4.08 1.57 -4.42
C THR A 110 -5.55 1.71 -4.04
N VAL A 111 -6.29 0.61 -4.14
CA VAL A 111 -7.66 0.48 -3.66
C VAL A 111 -7.69 -0.47 -2.46
N SER A 112 -8.42 -0.10 -1.42
CA SER A 112 -8.74 -0.99 -0.31
C SER A 112 -10.24 -0.99 -0.10
N ALA A 113 -10.85 -2.16 -0.27
CA ALA A 113 -12.26 -2.43 -0.05
C ALA A 113 -12.39 -3.93 0.28
N PRO A 114 -13.30 -4.33 1.17
CA PRO A 114 -13.66 -5.73 1.35
C PRO A 114 -14.00 -6.38 0.00
N GLY A 115 -13.55 -7.62 -0.18
CA GLY A 115 -13.87 -8.42 -1.35
C GLY A 115 -15.21 -9.11 -1.20
N ARG A 116 -15.56 -9.52 0.03
CA ARG A 116 -16.70 -10.40 0.37
C ARG A 116 -16.75 -11.72 -0.43
N ALA A 117 -15.74 -11.98 -1.26
CA ALA A 117 -15.56 -13.16 -2.06
C ALA A 117 -14.46 -14.03 -1.46
N ASP A 118 -14.57 -15.32 -1.74
CA ASP A 118 -13.45 -16.25 -1.72
C ASP A 118 -12.30 -15.64 -2.55
N ASN A 119 -11.24 -15.20 -1.87
CA ASN A 119 -10.17 -14.45 -2.51
C ASN A 119 -9.14 -15.35 -3.20
N ASP A 120 -9.19 -16.67 -2.97
CA ASP A 120 -8.27 -17.62 -3.58
C ASP A 120 -8.92 -18.52 -4.66
N GLY A 121 -10.25 -18.44 -4.79
CA GLY A 121 -11.05 -19.11 -5.81
C GLY A 121 -11.30 -20.59 -5.50
N ASP A 122 -11.14 -21.04 -4.25
CA ASP A 122 -11.33 -22.43 -3.84
C ASP A 122 -12.80 -22.86 -3.65
N GLY A 123 -13.74 -21.90 -3.65
CA GLY A 123 -15.17 -22.07 -3.49
C GLY A 123 -15.69 -21.89 -2.06
N ASP A 124 -14.82 -21.66 -1.08
CA ASP A 124 -15.15 -21.51 0.33
C ASP A 124 -14.63 -20.17 0.89
N ILE A 125 -15.49 -19.42 1.58
CA ILE A 125 -15.03 -18.23 2.32
C ILE A 125 -14.42 -18.69 3.63
N ASP A 126 -13.10 -18.70 3.70
CA ASP A 126 -12.37 -19.20 4.86
C ASP A 126 -12.09 -18.11 5.92
N ARG A 127 -11.36 -18.47 6.97
CA ARG A 127 -10.97 -17.52 8.03
C ARG A 127 -10.05 -16.42 7.50
N MET A 128 -9.13 -16.76 6.60
CA MET A 128 -8.18 -15.80 6.04
C MET A 128 -8.90 -14.77 5.18
N ASP A 129 -9.92 -15.17 4.42
CA ASP A 129 -10.76 -14.26 3.65
C ASP A 129 -11.51 -13.27 4.54
N ARG A 130 -12.19 -13.77 5.57
CA ARG A 130 -12.92 -12.91 6.52
C ARG A 130 -11.97 -11.95 7.24
N ASN A 131 -10.77 -12.42 7.60
CA ASN A 131 -9.74 -11.57 8.20
C ASN A 131 -9.17 -10.54 7.22
N ARG A 132 -9.06 -10.87 5.93
CA ARG A 132 -8.65 -9.92 4.88
C ARG A 132 -9.68 -8.80 4.72
N ASP A 133 -10.97 -9.10 4.80
CA ASP A 133 -12.03 -8.11 4.83
C ASP A 133 -11.92 -7.19 6.06
N VAL A 134 -11.70 -7.77 7.25
CA VAL A 134 -11.46 -6.99 8.48
C VAL A 134 -10.25 -6.07 8.33
N MET A 135 -9.14 -6.56 7.79
CA MET A 135 -7.94 -5.76 7.54
C MET A 135 -8.18 -4.64 6.54
N SER A 136 -8.95 -4.90 5.49
CA SER A 136 -9.36 -3.86 4.52
C SER A 136 -10.18 -2.77 5.21
N ARG A 137 -11.17 -3.13 6.04
CA ARG A 137 -11.96 -2.16 6.81
C ARG A 137 -11.08 -1.35 7.77
N LEU A 138 -10.15 -1.99 8.48
CA LEU A 138 -9.22 -1.32 9.40
C LEU A 138 -8.31 -0.34 8.64
N HIS A 139 -7.79 -0.74 7.49
CA HIS A 139 -6.97 0.12 6.63
C HIS A 139 -7.77 1.32 6.14
N THR A 140 -8.95 1.09 5.56
CA THR A 140 -9.84 2.16 5.11
C THR A 140 -10.18 3.13 6.24
N ARG A 141 -10.53 2.66 7.45
CA ARG A 141 -10.83 3.55 8.58
C ARG A 141 -9.61 4.33 9.09
N THR A 142 -8.41 3.78 8.94
CA THR A 142 -7.17 4.50 9.29
C THR A 142 -6.97 5.72 8.37
N LEU A 143 -7.25 5.55 7.08
CA LEU A 143 -7.13 6.61 6.06
C LEU A 143 -8.34 7.56 6.06
N CYS A 144 -9.53 7.01 6.31
CA CYS A 144 -10.85 7.66 6.23
C CYS A 144 -11.52 7.64 7.60
N ARG A 145 -10.97 8.40 8.56
CA ARG A 145 -11.39 8.38 9.97
C ARG A 145 -12.86 8.77 10.21
N ASP A 146 -13.40 9.63 9.36
CA ASP A 146 -14.77 10.13 9.47
C ASP A 146 -15.81 9.19 8.84
N LEU A 147 -15.34 8.09 8.23
CA LEU A 147 -16.21 7.10 7.62
C LEU A 147 -16.76 6.15 8.69
N HIS A 148 -18.09 6.04 8.74
CA HIS A 148 -18.83 5.24 9.71
C HIS A 148 -19.86 4.37 8.99
N PRO A 149 -20.23 3.21 9.58
CA PRO A 149 -21.28 2.39 8.99
C PRO A 149 -22.61 3.15 8.99
N PRO A 150 -23.42 3.03 7.91
CA PRO A 150 -24.77 3.56 7.90
C PRO A 150 -25.65 2.96 9.00
N ALA A 151 -26.79 3.60 9.27
CA ALA A 151 -27.77 3.09 10.23
C ALA A 151 -28.19 1.66 9.88
N GLY A 152 -28.15 0.76 10.87
CA GLY A 152 -28.50 -0.66 10.70
C GLY A 152 -27.39 -1.54 10.10
N VAL A 153 -26.25 -0.97 9.71
CA VAL A 153 -25.08 -1.71 9.22
C VAL A 153 -24.06 -1.86 10.36
N VAL A 154 -23.47 -3.05 10.48
CA VAL A 154 -22.38 -3.31 11.42
C VAL A 154 -21.20 -3.89 10.64
N TRP A 155 -20.04 -3.26 10.79
CA TRP A 155 -18.78 -3.76 10.24
C TRP A 155 -18.07 -4.58 11.30
N SER A 156 -17.70 -5.82 10.96
CA SER A 156 -16.77 -6.58 11.80
C SER A 156 -15.38 -5.96 11.67
N MET A 157 -14.81 -5.59 12.80
CA MET A 157 -13.47 -5.00 12.93
C MET A 157 -12.51 -5.89 13.72
N GLU A 158 -12.97 -7.08 14.13
CA GLU A 158 -12.21 -8.02 14.94
C GLU A 158 -11.69 -9.15 14.07
N ILE A 159 -10.39 -9.43 14.16
CA ILE A 159 -9.73 -10.51 13.45
C ILE A 159 -10.08 -11.82 14.15
N GLU A 160 -10.57 -12.80 13.40
CA GLU A 160 -10.84 -14.13 13.91
C GLU A 160 -9.55 -14.81 14.38
N PRO A 161 -9.51 -15.30 15.64
CA PRO A 161 -8.33 -15.94 16.20
C PRO A 161 -7.94 -17.20 15.42
N ASN A 162 -6.68 -17.61 15.51
CA ASN A 162 -6.27 -18.88 14.95
C ASN A 162 -7.01 -20.01 15.69
N PRO A 163 -7.64 -20.97 14.98
CA PRO A 163 -8.30 -22.11 15.62
C PRO A 163 -7.33 -22.97 16.43
N ASP A 164 -6.03 -22.93 16.12
CA ASP A 164 -4.97 -23.57 16.89
C ASP A 164 -4.17 -22.51 17.70
N PRO A 165 -4.46 -22.34 19.00
CA PRO A 165 -3.79 -21.35 19.83
C PRO A 165 -2.29 -21.64 20.02
N ALA A 166 -1.85 -22.90 19.89
CA ALA A 166 -0.43 -23.23 19.99
C ALA A 166 0.33 -22.70 18.76
N LYS A 167 -0.22 -22.88 17.56
CA LYS A 167 0.34 -22.30 16.34
C LYS A 167 0.32 -20.78 16.35
N ALA A 168 -0.70 -20.16 16.96
CA ALA A 168 -0.73 -18.72 17.15
C ALA A 168 0.46 -18.24 18.00
N ALA A 169 0.67 -18.87 19.16
CA ALA A 169 1.77 -18.53 20.06
C ALA A 169 3.14 -18.72 19.40
N GLU A 170 3.31 -19.76 18.58
CA GLU A 170 4.55 -19.98 17.82
C GLU A 170 4.78 -18.88 16.78
N ALA A 171 3.75 -18.51 16.02
CA ALA A 171 3.83 -17.43 15.03
C ALA A 171 4.15 -16.08 15.69
N GLU A 172 3.53 -15.77 16.84
CA GLU A 172 3.81 -14.57 17.62
C GLU A 172 5.24 -14.55 18.15
N ALA A 173 5.73 -15.67 18.69
CA ALA A 173 7.12 -15.79 19.15
C ALA A 173 8.12 -15.59 18.00
N ARG A 174 7.83 -16.15 16.82
CA ARG A 174 8.65 -15.97 15.63
C ARG A 174 8.62 -14.53 15.12
N ALA A 175 7.46 -13.90 15.09
CA ALA A 175 7.32 -12.50 14.71
C ALA A 175 8.09 -11.58 15.67
N ALA A 176 7.99 -11.81 16.98
CA ALA A 176 8.75 -11.07 18.00
C ALA A 176 10.27 -11.24 17.82
N MET A 177 10.73 -12.46 17.54
CA MET A 177 12.14 -12.72 17.25
C MET A 177 12.63 -11.94 16.01
N VAL A 178 11.87 -11.94 14.92
CA VAL A 178 12.22 -11.21 13.69
C VAL A 178 12.22 -9.70 13.94
N THR A 179 11.19 -9.16 14.61
CA THR A 179 11.13 -7.74 14.97
C THR A 179 12.34 -7.34 15.82
N ASN A 180 12.71 -8.14 16.82
CA ASN A 180 13.89 -7.88 17.65
C ASN A 180 15.20 -7.92 16.86
N LEU A 181 15.30 -8.80 15.84
CA LEU A 181 16.47 -8.88 14.98
C LEU A 181 16.60 -7.66 14.06
N ILE A 182 15.47 -7.11 13.57
CA ILE A 182 15.45 -5.98 12.66
C ILE A 182 15.59 -4.64 13.40
N PHE A 183 14.88 -4.48 14.52
CA PHE A 183 14.73 -3.19 15.21
C PHE A 183 15.43 -3.13 16.57
N GLY A 184 16.06 -4.23 17.01
CA GLY A 184 16.57 -4.38 18.37
C GLY A 184 15.47 -4.76 19.36
N PRO A 185 15.83 -5.17 20.59
CA PRO A 185 14.85 -5.47 21.63
C PRO A 185 14.04 -4.22 21.97
N ALA A 186 12.72 -4.38 22.11
CA ALA A 186 11.86 -3.31 22.61
C ALA A 186 12.38 -2.85 23.99
N SER A 187 12.80 -1.59 24.09
CA SER A 187 13.20 -1.01 25.36
C SER A 187 11.97 -0.95 26.27
N THR A 188 12.06 -1.57 27.45
CA THR A 188 11.04 -1.44 28.48
C THR A 188 10.86 0.06 28.83
N PRO A 189 9.65 0.63 28.74
CA PRO A 189 9.44 1.99 29.18
C PRO A 189 9.63 2.05 30.70
N GLY A 190 10.68 2.73 31.16
CA GLY A 190 10.76 3.19 32.55
C GLY A 190 11.82 2.58 33.46
N GLU A 191 13.08 2.44 33.01
CA GLU A 191 14.20 2.54 33.95
C GLU A 191 14.68 3.99 34.00
N PRO A 192 14.36 4.77 35.06
CA PRO A 192 14.99 6.06 35.28
C PRO A 192 16.46 5.85 35.65
N HIS A 193 17.33 6.62 35.02
CA HIS A 193 18.70 6.86 35.47
C HIS A 193 18.71 7.68 36.77
#